data_AF-A0A0A1UHE5-F1
#
_entry.id   AF-A0A0A1UHE5-F1
#
_cell.length_a   1.000
_cell.length_b   1.000
_cell.length_c   1.000
_cell.angle_alpha   90.00
_cell.angle_beta   90.00
_cell.angle_gamma   90.00
#
_symmetry.space_group_name_H-M   'P 1'
#
loop_
_entity.id
_entity.type
_entity.pdbx_description
1 polymer ?
#
loop_
_entity_poly.entity_id
_entity_poly.type
_entity_poly.pdbx_seq_one_letter_code
_entity_poly.pdbx_strand_id
1 'polypeptide(L)'
;MEHNPIEPVNPSGAETSQVQKKKTKKKEGGYEDVEEMAQALYIYWKSRDIARSGECDYEEANERAEFMWKNEANEKIIDEFKKAAAVQIVMLGGEYIGNKRKRQVKNEFGKNRAECNPFLLFCKDHRENVREKGSRGKGMTTLSSMWKELSEDEKQRYIGRAKVNKTKELKGEENPTDPIHKEIDENFEHGNTVDAPPTNTHTTPTTLNITEPQKSAPQSTVSTNNPITNVGIDVIGMTAMKPTHDFLQPSI
;
A
#
# COMPACT_ATOMS: atom_id res chain seq x y z
N MET A 1 47.53 41.34 -44.86
CA MET A 1 46.88 41.08 -43.55
C MET A 1 46.21 39.74 -43.69
N GLU A 2 46.93 38.69 -43.30
CA GLU A 2 46.47 37.30 -43.34
C GLU A 2 46.08 36.90 -41.91
N HIS A 3 44.86 36.40 -41.72
CA HIS A 3 44.43 35.82 -40.46
C HIS A 3 44.22 34.31 -40.68
N ASN A 4 45.11 33.51 -40.08
CA ASN A 4 44.96 32.06 -39.98
C ASN A 4 43.94 31.71 -38.88
N PRO A 5 43.01 30.77 -39.10
CA PRO A 5 42.15 30.25 -38.04
C PRO A 5 42.93 29.28 -37.15
N ILE A 6 42.84 29.54 -35.84
CA ILE A 6 43.42 28.73 -34.77
C ILE A 6 42.55 27.49 -34.57
N GLU A 7 43.11 26.29 -34.78
CA GLU A 7 42.47 25.03 -34.39
C GLU A 7 42.56 24.81 -32.87
N PRO A 8 41.49 24.35 -32.21
CA PRO A 8 41.53 24.02 -30.79
C PRO A 8 42.21 22.65 -30.56
N VAL A 9 43.30 22.72 -29.80
CA VAL A 9 44.07 21.59 -29.26
C VAL A 9 43.21 20.77 -28.30
N ASN A 10 43.07 19.47 -28.58
CA ASN A 10 42.53 18.48 -27.66
C ASN A 10 43.49 18.21 -26.49
N PRO A 11 43.06 18.35 -25.23
CA PRO A 11 43.81 17.78 -24.11
C PRO A 11 43.49 16.28 -23.98
N SER A 12 44.42 15.48 -24.50
CA SER A 12 44.62 14.09 -24.08
C SER A 12 45.04 14.08 -22.61
N GLY A 13 44.11 13.70 -21.74
CA GLY A 13 44.32 13.54 -20.30
C GLY A 13 43.71 12.22 -19.84
N ALA A 14 44.50 11.15 -19.93
CA ALA A 14 44.20 9.88 -19.29
C ALA A 14 44.50 9.98 -17.79
N GLU A 15 43.47 10.13 -16.96
CA GLU A 15 43.57 9.90 -15.51
C GLU A 15 42.39 9.06 -15.00
N THR A 16 42.73 7.79 -14.75
CA THR A 16 42.26 6.95 -13.64
C THR A 16 40.96 7.35 -12.94
N SER A 17 39.83 6.90 -13.46
CA SER A 17 38.58 6.77 -12.68
C SER A 17 38.38 5.33 -12.20
N GLN A 18 39.16 4.93 -11.19
CA GLN A 18 38.76 3.87 -10.26
C GLN A 18 37.81 4.49 -9.21
N VAL A 19 36.58 4.80 -9.61
CA VAL A 19 35.51 5.17 -8.67
C VAL A 19 34.51 4.02 -8.62
N GLN A 20 34.70 3.20 -7.60
CA GLN A 20 33.66 2.49 -6.86
C GLN A 20 32.62 1.73 -7.71
N LYS A 21 32.99 0.49 -8.09
CA LYS A 21 32.02 -0.60 -8.31
C LYS A 21 31.33 -0.97 -6.98
N LYS A 22 30.54 -0.06 -6.41
CA LYS A 22 29.65 -0.36 -5.27
C LYS A 22 28.41 -1.05 -5.82
N LYS A 23 28.45 -2.38 -5.79
CA LYS A 23 27.39 -3.37 -6.04
C LYS A 23 25.96 -2.78 -6.12
N THR A 24 25.48 -2.52 -7.33
CA THR A 24 24.07 -2.30 -7.65
C THR A 24 23.31 -3.63 -7.59
N LYS A 25 23.18 -4.23 -6.40
CA LYS A 25 22.35 -5.44 -6.15
C LYS A 25 20.89 -5.09 -5.82
N LYS A 26 20.42 -3.89 -6.18
CA LYS A 26 19.13 -3.32 -5.75
C LYS A 26 18.19 -2.91 -6.89
N LYS A 27 18.44 -3.37 -8.13
CA LYS A 27 17.76 -2.85 -9.33
C LYS A 27 16.60 -3.70 -9.85
N GLU A 28 16.40 -4.90 -9.33
CA GLU A 28 15.41 -5.83 -9.87
C GLU A 28 13.97 -5.44 -9.49
N GLY A 29 13.72 -5.14 -8.20
CA GLY A 29 12.40 -4.68 -7.73
C GLY A 29 12.00 -3.25 -8.15
N GLY A 30 12.79 -2.58 -9.00
CA GLY A 30 12.42 -1.28 -9.59
C GLY A 30 11.66 -1.41 -10.91
N TYR A 31 11.80 -2.53 -11.62
CA TYR A 31 11.16 -2.74 -12.91
C TYR A 31 9.67 -3.10 -12.78
N GLU A 32 9.30 -3.88 -11.76
CA GLU A 32 7.91 -4.22 -11.46
C GLU A 32 7.06 -2.97 -11.16
N ASP A 33 7.61 -2.03 -10.38
CA ASP A 33 6.93 -0.77 -10.04
C ASP A 33 6.65 0.09 -11.28
N VAL A 34 7.53 0.05 -12.29
CA VAL A 34 7.39 0.80 -13.54
C VAL A 34 6.33 0.16 -14.44
N GLU A 35 6.30 -1.16 -14.53
CA GLU A 35 5.33 -1.89 -15.35
C GLU A 35 3.91 -1.80 -14.79
N GLU A 36 3.74 -1.94 -13.47
CA GLU A 36 2.44 -1.77 -12.83
C GLU A 36 1.91 -0.34 -13.01
N MET A 37 2.80 0.66 -12.90
CA MET A 37 2.44 2.06 -13.15
C MET A 37 2.09 2.30 -14.63
N ALA A 38 2.83 1.69 -15.56
CA ALA A 38 2.55 1.78 -16.99
C ALA A 38 1.17 1.21 -17.33
N GLN A 39 0.84 0.06 -16.78
CA GLN A 39 -0.47 -0.56 -16.93
C GLN A 39 -1.58 0.34 -16.34
N ALA A 40 -1.40 0.85 -15.12
CA ALA A 40 -2.39 1.74 -14.50
C ALA A 40 -2.62 3.03 -15.31
N LEU A 41 -1.55 3.61 -15.87
CA LEU A 41 -1.61 4.78 -16.75
C LEU A 41 -2.36 4.47 -18.04
N TYR A 42 -2.07 3.33 -18.67
CA TYR A 42 -2.75 2.89 -19.88
C TYR A 42 -4.25 2.70 -19.63
N ILE A 43 -4.61 1.95 -18.58
CA ILE A 43 -6.00 1.67 -18.23
C ILE A 43 -6.74 2.98 -17.98
N TYR A 44 -6.19 3.88 -17.17
CA TYR A 44 -6.80 5.19 -16.88
C TYR A 44 -7.00 6.03 -18.16
N TRP A 45 -5.98 6.08 -19.02
CA TRP A 45 -6.07 6.87 -20.24
C TRP A 45 -7.10 6.28 -21.20
N LYS A 46 -7.10 4.95 -21.37
CA LYS A 46 -7.96 4.26 -22.33
C LYS A 46 -9.40 4.15 -21.85
N SER A 47 -9.63 3.89 -20.57
CA SER A 47 -10.99 3.90 -20.00
C SER A 47 -11.63 5.28 -20.12
N ARG A 48 -10.85 6.35 -19.91
CA ARG A 48 -11.32 7.72 -20.13
C ARG A 48 -11.62 8.03 -21.59
N ASP A 49 -10.83 7.51 -22.52
CA ASP A 49 -11.04 7.64 -23.96
C ASP A 49 -12.36 6.97 -24.39
N ILE A 50 -12.58 5.73 -23.92
CA ILE A 50 -13.80 4.96 -24.17
C ILE A 50 -15.00 5.63 -23.49
N ALA A 51 -14.92 6.01 -22.22
CA ALA A 51 -16.03 6.65 -21.51
C ALA A 51 -16.43 8.01 -22.15
N ARG A 52 -15.48 8.70 -22.81
CA ARG A 52 -15.77 9.96 -23.50
C ARG A 52 -16.59 9.77 -24.79
N SER A 53 -16.54 8.60 -25.43
CA SER A 53 -17.43 8.31 -26.56
C SER A 53 -18.91 8.23 -26.13
N GLY A 54 -19.17 8.08 -24.82
CA GLY A 54 -20.51 7.97 -24.26
C GLY A 54 -21.15 6.60 -24.51
N GLU A 55 -20.38 5.61 -24.98
CA GLU A 55 -20.89 4.28 -25.33
C GLU A 55 -21.05 3.36 -24.12
N CYS A 56 -20.29 3.57 -23.04
CA CYS A 56 -20.37 2.75 -21.84
C CYS A 56 -20.08 3.56 -20.56
N ASP A 57 -20.39 2.96 -19.41
CA ASP A 57 -20.02 3.53 -18.13
C ASP A 57 -18.50 3.41 -17.86
N TYR A 58 -18.02 4.07 -16.81
CA TYR A 58 -16.59 4.11 -16.50
C TYR A 58 -16.04 2.76 -16.03
N GLU A 59 -16.86 1.91 -15.40
CA GLU A 59 -16.42 0.62 -14.90
C GLU A 59 -16.25 -0.37 -16.06
N GLU A 60 -17.21 -0.42 -16.97
CA GLU A 60 -17.14 -1.21 -18.21
C GLU A 60 -16.00 -0.71 -19.11
N ALA A 61 -15.77 0.61 -19.17
CA ALA A 61 -14.62 1.18 -19.88
C ALA A 61 -13.28 0.75 -19.25
N ASN A 62 -13.22 0.62 -17.93
CA ASN A 62 -12.04 0.16 -17.21
C ASN A 62 -11.75 -1.32 -17.49
N GLU A 63 -12.76 -2.19 -17.40
CA GLU A 63 -12.64 -3.61 -17.74
C GLU A 63 -12.19 -3.81 -19.20
N ARG A 64 -12.76 -3.04 -20.13
CA ARG A 64 -12.38 -3.09 -21.54
C ARG A 64 -10.94 -2.62 -21.76
N ALA A 65 -10.50 -1.57 -21.07
CA ALA A 65 -9.12 -1.11 -21.13
C ALA A 65 -8.14 -2.15 -20.56
N GLU A 66 -8.49 -2.85 -19.48
CA GLU A 66 -7.69 -3.96 -18.95
C GLU A 66 -7.57 -5.12 -19.96
N PHE A 67 -8.67 -5.45 -20.64
CA PHE A 67 -8.68 -6.46 -21.68
C PHE A 67 -7.76 -6.07 -22.84
N MET A 68 -7.82 -4.81 -23.30
CA MET A 68 -6.96 -4.30 -24.36
C MET A 68 -5.48 -4.31 -23.96
N TRP A 69 -5.15 -3.98 -22.70
CA TRP A 69 -3.78 -4.07 -22.21
C TRP A 69 -3.22 -5.51 -22.30
N LYS A 70 -4.03 -6.51 -21.95
CA LYS A 70 -3.60 -7.92 -21.94
C LYS A 70 -3.49 -8.52 -23.33
N ASN A 71 -4.34 -8.12 -24.28
CA ASN A 71 -4.49 -8.80 -25.57
C ASN A 71 -4.00 -7.99 -26.78
N GLU A 72 -4.07 -6.66 -26.72
CA GLU A 72 -3.90 -5.78 -27.88
C GLU A 72 -2.74 -4.78 -27.73
N ALA A 73 -2.14 -4.71 -26.54
CA ALA A 73 -1.03 -3.78 -26.31
C ALA A 73 0.21 -4.23 -27.09
N ASN A 74 0.49 -3.53 -28.17
CA ASN A 74 1.73 -3.67 -28.92
C ASN A 74 2.92 -3.30 -28.03
N GLU A 75 4.08 -3.94 -28.26
CA GLU A 75 5.33 -3.68 -27.53
C GLU A 75 5.69 -2.19 -27.51
N LYS A 76 5.45 -1.47 -28.62
CA LYS A 76 5.67 -0.02 -28.71
C LYS A 76 4.79 0.78 -27.74
N ILE A 77 3.52 0.40 -27.59
CA ILE A 77 2.59 1.06 -26.67
C ILE A 77 3.04 0.79 -25.24
N ILE A 78 3.38 -0.47 -24.93
CA ILE A 78 3.89 -0.85 -23.62
C ILE A 78 5.14 -0.02 -23.26
N ASP A 79 6.08 0.12 -24.20
CA ASP A 79 7.30 0.91 -24.01
C ASP A 79 7.04 2.41 -23.81
N GLU A 80 6.08 2.99 -24.55
CA GLU A 80 5.67 4.39 -24.36
C GLU A 80 5.10 4.62 -22.96
N PHE A 81 4.21 3.73 -22.50
CA PHE A 81 3.64 3.82 -21.16
C PHE A 81 4.67 3.50 -20.07
N LYS A 82 5.64 2.61 -20.30
CA LYS A 82 6.78 2.39 -19.40
C LYS A 82 7.65 3.64 -19.26
N LYS A 83 7.91 4.35 -20.36
CA LYS A 83 8.64 5.64 -20.33
C LYS A 83 7.84 6.70 -19.57
N ALA A 84 6.54 6.81 -19.82
CA ALA A 84 5.66 7.74 -19.10
C ALA A 84 5.62 7.44 -17.59
N ALA A 85 5.50 6.15 -17.23
CA ALA A 85 5.56 5.69 -15.84
C ALA A 85 6.89 6.05 -15.17
N ALA A 86 8.02 5.81 -15.84
CA ALA A 86 9.33 6.18 -15.31
C ALA A 86 9.45 7.68 -15.03
N VAL A 87 8.96 8.54 -15.95
CA VAL A 87 8.92 10.00 -15.74
C VAL A 87 8.04 10.34 -14.55
N GLN A 88 6.85 9.76 -14.45
CA GLN A 88 5.93 10.04 -13.34
C GLN A 88 6.52 9.61 -11.97
N ILE A 89 7.22 8.49 -11.93
CA ILE A 89 7.92 8.01 -10.72
C ILE A 89 8.99 9.02 -10.27
N VAL A 90 9.76 9.55 -11.22
CA VAL A 90 10.77 10.59 -10.96
C VAL A 90 10.10 11.89 -10.49
N MET A 91 9.02 12.33 -11.15
CA MET A 91 8.30 13.56 -10.81
C MET A 91 7.64 13.49 -9.43
N LEU A 92 7.12 12.33 -9.03
CA LEU A 92 6.56 12.10 -7.69
C LEU A 92 7.63 11.78 -6.63
N GLY A 93 8.91 11.98 -6.96
CA GLY A 93 10.04 11.94 -6.04
C GLY A 93 10.42 10.56 -5.52
N GLY A 94 9.95 9.46 -6.14
CA GLY A 94 10.15 8.09 -5.65
C GLY A 94 9.49 7.76 -4.29
N GLU A 95 9.11 8.79 -3.53
CA GLU A 95 8.39 8.69 -2.26
C GLU A 95 7.03 8.04 -2.42
N TYR A 96 6.35 8.26 -3.55
CA TYR A 96 5.11 7.59 -3.88
C TYR A 96 5.24 6.05 -3.83
N ILE A 97 6.29 5.51 -4.48
CA ILE A 97 6.56 4.07 -4.47
C ILE A 97 6.96 3.61 -3.06
N GLY A 98 7.83 4.37 -2.39
CA GLY A 98 8.23 4.07 -1.01
C GLY A 98 7.03 4.00 -0.05
N ASN A 99 6.07 4.91 -0.21
CA ASN A 99 4.85 4.98 0.59
C ASN A 99 3.86 3.88 0.22
N LYS A 100 3.73 3.51 -1.06
CA LYS A 100 2.92 2.36 -1.51
C LYS A 100 3.42 1.07 -0.86
N ARG A 101 4.73 0.79 -0.95
CA ARG A 101 5.35 -0.39 -0.31
C ARG A 101 5.19 -0.36 1.21
N LYS A 102 5.47 0.77 1.86
CA LYS A 102 5.26 0.92 3.32
C LYS A 102 3.80 0.68 3.73
N ARG A 103 2.82 1.09 2.90
CA ARG A 103 1.39 0.86 3.16
C ARG A 103 1.01 -0.60 2.96
N GLN A 104 1.50 -1.26 1.91
CA GLN A 104 1.26 -2.69 1.67
C GLN A 104 1.81 -3.56 2.80
N VAL A 105 3.08 -3.37 3.17
CA VAL A 105 3.70 -4.12 4.28
C VAL A 105 2.95 -3.89 5.60
N LYS A 106 2.52 -2.65 5.89
CA LYS A 106 1.69 -2.37 7.08
C LYS A 106 0.31 -3.02 7.00
N ASN A 107 -0.27 -3.13 5.81
CA ASN A 107 -1.58 -3.73 5.61
C ASN A 107 -1.55 -5.25 5.85
N GLU A 108 -0.53 -5.93 5.33
CA GLU A 108 -0.32 -7.37 5.55
C GLU A 108 -0.03 -7.67 7.02
N PHE A 109 0.90 -6.92 7.63
CA PHE A 109 1.19 -7.07 9.06
C PHE A 109 -0.02 -6.76 9.95
N GLY A 110 -0.84 -5.77 9.57
CA GLY A 110 -2.08 -5.41 10.26
C GLY A 110 -3.16 -6.49 10.16
N LYS A 111 -3.28 -7.15 9.00
CA LYS A 111 -4.20 -8.27 8.78
C LYS A 111 -3.84 -9.47 9.66
N ASN A 112 -2.57 -9.86 9.66
CA ASN A 112 -2.04 -10.99 10.45
C ASN A 112 -2.25 -10.77 11.97
N ARG A 113 -2.02 -9.54 12.45
CA ARG A 113 -2.25 -9.20 13.86
C ARG A 113 -3.73 -9.30 14.27
N ALA A 114 -4.65 -8.97 13.39
CA ALA A 114 -6.08 -9.07 13.67
C ALA A 114 -6.56 -10.53 13.75
N GLU A 115 -5.94 -11.44 13.00
CA GLU A 115 -6.30 -12.85 12.97
C GLU A 115 -5.72 -13.66 14.14
N CYS A 116 -4.65 -13.15 14.76
CA CYS A 116 -4.02 -13.74 15.94
C CYS A 116 -4.58 -13.26 17.28
N ASN A 117 -5.49 -12.27 17.29
CA ASN A 117 -6.09 -11.74 18.52
C ASN A 117 -7.54 -12.21 18.68
N PRO A 118 -7.90 -12.94 19.76
CA PRO A 118 -9.24 -13.48 19.94
C PRO A 118 -10.34 -12.39 19.97
N PHE A 119 -10.06 -11.22 20.55
CA PHE A 119 -11.02 -10.12 20.58
C PHE A 119 -11.21 -9.48 19.20
N LEU A 120 -10.15 -9.36 18.40
CA LEU A 120 -10.26 -8.80 17.05
C LEU A 120 -11.00 -9.77 16.10
N LEU A 121 -10.81 -11.08 16.27
CA LEU A 121 -11.64 -12.10 15.61
C LEU A 121 -13.12 -11.97 15.99
N PHE A 122 -13.42 -11.80 17.27
CA PHE A 122 -14.78 -11.54 17.73
C PHE A 122 -15.38 -10.27 17.11
N CYS A 123 -14.61 -9.17 17.10
CA CYS A 123 -15.01 -7.93 16.45
C CYS A 123 -15.32 -8.15 14.97
N LYS A 124 -14.51 -8.91 14.24
CA LYS A 124 -14.74 -9.24 12.82
C LYS A 124 -16.08 -9.95 12.62
N ASP A 125 -16.40 -10.95 13.45
CA ASP A 125 -17.62 -11.74 13.35
C ASP A 125 -18.89 -10.93 13.72
N HIS A 126 -18.80 -9.93 14.60
CA HIS A 126 -19.96 -9.22 15.16
C HIS A 126 -20.12 -7.77 14.68
N ARG A 127 -19.14 -7.22 13.95
CA ARG A 127 -19.15 -5.81 13.52
C ARG A 127 -20.32 -5.48 12.59
N GLU A 128 -20.70 -6.40 11.70
CA GLU A 128 -21.85 -6.22 10.82
C GLU A 128 -23.16 -6.14 11.60
N ASN A 129 -23.37 -7.06 12.55
CA ASN A 129 -24.56 -7.07 13.41
C ASN A 129 -24.70 -5.77 14.23
N VAL A 130 -23.58 -5.23 14.72
CA VAL A 130 -23.57 -3.95 15.47
C VAL A 130 -23.80 -2.74 14.54
N ARG A 131 -23.33 -2.82 13.29
CA ARG A 131 -23.53 -1.78 12.28
C ARG A 131 -24.98 -1.71 11.81
N GLU A 132 -25.62 -2.86 11.59
CA GLU A 132 -27.02 -2.97 11.17
C GLU A 132 -27.98 -2.42 12.23
N LYS A 133 -27.69 -2.63 13.52
CA LYS A 133 -28.45 -2.05 14.64
C LYS A 133 -28.31 -0.53 14.79
N GLY A 134 -27.66 0.16 13.85
CA GLY A 134 -27.60 1.62 13.79
C GLY A 134 -26.56 2.26 14.71
N SER A 135 -25.60 1.50 15.26
CA SER A 135 -24.55 2.04 16.14
C SER A 135 -23.41 2.70 15.34
N ARG A 136 -23.76 3.67 14.48
CA ARG A 136 -22.79 4.44 13.68
C ARG A 136 -22.01 5.37 14.62
N GLY A 137 -20.86 4.90 15.11
CA GLY A 137 -19.93 5.67 15.95
C GLY A 137 -19.66 5.06 17.33
N LYS A 138 -20.55 4.22 17.87
CA LYS A 138 -20.37 3.54 19.18
C LYS A 138 -20.05 2.04 19.06
N GLY A 139 -19.87 1.54 17.83
CA GLY A 139 -19.74 0.11 17.57
C GLY A 139 -18.62 -0.58 18.36
N MET A 140 -17.46 0.06 18.56
CA MET A 140 -16.36 -0.55 19.32
C MET A 140 -16.71 -0.72 20.81
N THR A 141 -17.33 0.28 21.44
CA THR A 141 -17.77 0.19 22.83
C THR A 141 -18.81 -0.90 23.03
N THR A 142 -19.75 -1.03 22.08
CA THR A 142 -20.74 -2.12 22.08
C THR A 142 -20.06 -3.48 21.95
N LEU A 143 -19.13 -3.65 21.00
CA LEU A 143 -18.36 -4.89 20.83
C LEU A 143 -17.54 -5.24 22.07
N SER A 144 -16.90 -4.25 22.70
CA SER A 144 -16.16 -4.47 23.96
C SER A 144 -17.07 -4.92 25.10
N SER A 145 -18.32 -4.45 25.15
CA SER A 145 -19.30 -4.86 26.17
C SER A 145 -19.79 -6.28 25.89
N MET A 146 -20.19 -6.58 24.65
CA MET A 146 -20.57 -7.92 24.21
C MET A 146 -19.47 -8.95 24.48
N TRP A 147 -18.20 -8.59 24.24
CA TRP A 147 -17.07 -9.47 24.52
C TRP A 147 -16.92 -9.79 26.02
N LYS A 148 -17.18 -8.82 26.90
CA LYS A 148 -17.13 -9.05 28.35
C LYS A 148 -18.26 -9.98 28.80
N GLU A 149 -19.44 -9.82 28.21
CA GLU A 149 -20.66 -10.59 28.51
C GLU A 149 -20.67 -12.01 27.94
N LEU A 150 -19.82 -12.33 26.95
CA LEU A 150 -19.69 -13.68 26.42
C LEU A 150 -19.33 -14.69 27.51
N SER A 151 -19.92 -15.89 27.38
CA SER A 151 -19.56 -17.04 28.21
C SER A 151 -18.10 -17.41 28.01
N GLU A 152 -17.51 -18.07 29.02
CA GLU A 152 -16.12 -18.49 28.94
C GLU A 152 -15.91 -19.53 27.82
N ASP A 153 -16.89 -20.42 27.59
CA ASP A 153 -16.84 -21.41 26.50
C ASP A 153 -16.76 -20.76 25.12
N GLU A 154 -17.54 -19.70 24.90
CA GLU A 154 -17.49 -18.95 23.64
C GLU A 154 -16.17 -18.18 23.50
N LYS A 155 -15.67 -17.58 24.58
CA LYS A 155 -14.34 -16.93 24.58
C LYS A 155 -13.25 -17.93 24.24
N GLN A 156 -13.30 -19.14 24.80
CA GLN A 156 -12.36 -20.22 24.49
C GLN A 156 -12.39 -20.61 23.01
N ARG A 157 -13.56 -20.59 22.36
CA ARG A 157 -13.65 -20.81 20.91
C ARG A 157 -12.86 -19.77 20.11
N TYR A 158 -12.92 -18.49 20.48
CA TYR A 158 -12.12 -17.43 19.82
C TYR A 158 -10.63 -17.55 20.14
N ILE A 159 -10.27 -17.91 21.38
CA ILE A 159 -8.89 -18.15 21.79
C ILE A 159 -8.29 -19.33 21.01
N GLY A 160 -9.05 -20.42 20.85
CA GLY A 160 -8.65 -21.57 20.04
C GLY A 160 -8.39 -21.20 18.59
N ARG A 161 -9.31 -20.43 17.95
CA ARG A 161 -9.11 -19.93 16.58
C ARG A 161 -7.87 -19.04 16.45
N ALA A 162 -7.68 -18.11 17.38
CA ALA A 162 -6.51 -17.23 17.40
C ALA A 162 -5.19 -18.01 17.51
N LYS A 163 -5.15 -19.05 18.36
CA LYS A 163 -3.99 -19.94 18.49
C LYS A 163 -3.70 -20.71 17.20
N VAL A 164 -4.73 -21.27 16.56
CA VAL A 164 -4.58 -21.99 15.29
C VAL A 164 -4.04 -21.06 14.20
N ASN A 165 -4.55 -19.85 14.10
CA ASN A 165 -4.08 -18.86 13.11
C ASN A 165 -2.62 -18.47 13.35
N LYS A 166 -2.25 -18.23 14.62
CA LYS A 166 -0.85 -17.94 14.99
C LYS A 166 0.11 -19.06 14.60
N THR A 167 -0.30 -20.32 14.78
CA THR A 167 0.53 -21.47 14.39
C THR A 167 0.59 -21.64 12.86
N LYS A 168 -0.47 -21.28 12.14
CA LYS A 168 -0.47 -21.28 10.67
C LYS A 168 0.47 -20.22 10.09
N GLU A 169 0.53 -19.02 10.67
CA GLU A 169 1.50 -18.00 10.24
C GLU A 169 2.94 -18.49 10.40
N LEU A 170 3.26 -19.12 11.54
CA LEU A 170 4.59 -19.68 11.79
C LEU A 170 4.97 -20.83 10.84
N LYS A 171 3.99 -21.58 10.33
CA LYS A 171 4.22 -22.68 9.38
C LYS A 171 4.10 -22.25 7.91
N GLY A 172 3.43 -21.13 7.64
CA GLY A 172 3.15 -20.62 6.30
C GLY A 172 4.27 -19.77 5.71
N GLU A 173 5.26 -19.35 6.51
CA GLU A 173 6.50 -18.72 6.03
C GLU A 173 7.50 -19.74 5.44
N GLU A 174 7.22 -21.05 5.49
CA GLU A 174 8.03 -22.10 4.84
C GLU A 174 7.59 -22.42 3.40
N ASN A 175 6.96 -21.47 2.70
CA ASN A 175 6.89 -21.55 1.25
C ASN A 175 8.21 -20.99 0.69
N PRO A 176 9.01 -21.79 -0.05
CA PRO A 176 10.32 -21.38 -0.52
C PRO A 176 10.15 -20.32 -1.60
N THR A 177 10.17 -19.04 -1.23
CA THR A 177 10.77 -18.05 -2.12
C THR A 177 12.21 -18.50 -2.33
N ASP A 178 12.55 -18.76 -3.59
CA ASP A 178 13.81 -19.34 -4.05
C ASP A 178 15.03 -18.91 -3.23
N PRO A 179 15.99 -19.84 -2.98
CA PRO A 179 17.18 -19.56 -2.21
C PRO A 179 18.09 -18.61 -3.00
N ILE A 180 17.88 -17.31 -2.87
CA ILE A 180 18.88 -16.32 -3.24
C ILE A 180 19.98 -16.39 -2.18
N HIS A 181 20.93 -17.28 -2.46
CA HIS A 181 22.32 -17.33 -1.98
C HIS A 181 22.68 -16.28 -0.93
N LYS A 182 22.56 -16.66 0.35
CA LYS A 182 23.38 -16.12 1.42
C LYS A 182 24.44 -17.17 1.77
N GLU A 183 25.48 -17.23 0.95
CA GLU A 183 26.81 -17.49 1.50
C GLU A 183 27.17 -16.25 2.31
N ILE A 184 26.99 -16.33 3.62
CA ILE A 184 27.68 -15.46 4.57
C ILE A 184 28.41 -16.41 5.50
N ASP A 185 29.72 -16.26 5.42
CA ASP A 185 30.78 -16.93 6.15
C ASP A 185 30.39 -17.38 7.56
N GLU A 186 30.71 -18.66 7.81
CA GLU A 186 31.09 -19.19 9.10
C GLU A 186 32.03 -18.22 9.81
N ASN A 187 31.70 -17.87 11.07
CA ASN A 187 32.61 -17.62 12.20
C ASN A 187 32.00 -16.59 13.16
N PHE A 188 31.13 -17.05 14.07
CA PHE A 188 31.16 -16.48 15.42
C PHE A 188 30.80 -17.56 16.44
N GLU A 189 31.87 -18.15 16.96
CA GLU A 189 31.92 -19.08 18.07
C GLU A 189 31.45 -18.47 19.41
N HIS A 190 30.74 -19.32 20.16
CA HIS A 190 30.72 -19.45 21.62
C HIS A 190 30.31 -18.30 22.55
N GLY A 191 29.20 -18.56 23.26
CA GLY A 191 29.17 -18.47 24.73
C GLY A 191 28.53 -17.22 25.32
N ASN A 192 27.37 -17.35 25.96
CA ASN A 192 27.35 -17.49 27.42
C ASN A 192 25.95 -17.82 27.94
N THR A 193 25.90 -18.89 28.72
CA THR A 193 24.78 -19.32 29.57
C THR A 193 24.91 -18.58 30.89
N VAL A 194 23.84 -17.94 31.38
CA VAL A 194 23.68 -17.69 32.82
C VAL A 194 22.20 -17.69 33.19
N ASP A 195 21.88 -18.66 34.04
CA ASP A 195 20.68 -18.79 34.87
C ASP A 195 20.43 -17.54 35.72
N ALA A 196 19.16 -17.12 35.84
CA ALA A 196 18.62 -16.55 37.07
C ALA A 196 17.07 -16.58 37.12
N PRO A 197 16.47 -16.70 38.33
CA PRO A 197 15.15 -17.30 38.58
C PRO A 197 13.95 -16.31 38.63
N PRO A 198 12.70 -16.83 38.65
CA PRO A 198 11.50 -16.01 38.72
C PRO A 198 11.22 -15.48 40.13
N THR A 199 10.96 -14.18 40.26
CA THR A 199 10.37 -13.58 41.47
C THR A 199 8.90 -13.27 41.25
N ASN A 200 8.09 -13.94 42.05
CA ASN A 200 6.65 -13.80 42.24
C ASN A 200 6.42 -12.82 43.41
N THR A 201 5.57 -11.80 43.28
CA THR A 201 4.85 -11.11 44.39
C THR A 201 3.74 -10.27 43.73
N HIS A 202 2.45 -10.65 43.80
CA HIS A 202 1.46 -10.47 44.89
C HIS A 202 1.18 -9.00 45.27
N THR A 203 -0.10 -8.70 45.58
CA THR A 203 -0.67 -7.47 46.23
C THR A 203 -1.22 -6.43 45.23
N THR A 204 -2.47 -5.96 45.16
CA THR A 204 -3.74 -6.01 45.93
C THR A 204 -4.84 -5.34 45.08
N PRO A 205 -6.13 -5.70 45.24
CA PRO A 205 -7.25 -4.97 44.63
C PRO A 205 -7.57 -3.69 45.42
N THR A 206 -7.46 -2.53 44.78
CA THR A 206 -7.96 -1.26 45.33
C THR A 206 -9.44 -1.15 45.00
N THR A 207 -10.27 -1.36 46.03
CA THR A 207 -11.69 -1.01 46.05
C THR A 207 -11.82 0.51 46.12
N LEU A 208 -12.20 1.16 45.02
CA LEU A 208 -12.68 2.53 45.03
C LEU A 208 -14.20 2.54 44.84
N ASN A 209 -14.90 2.75 45.96
CA ASN A 209 -16.25 3.28 46.00
C ASN A 209 -16.24 4.64 45.28
N ILE A 210 -16.96 4.75 44.16
CA ILE A 210 -17.30 6.04 43.57
C ILE A 210 -18.81 6.18 43.69
N THR A 211 -19.17 7.06 44.64
CA THR A 211 -20.48 7.62 44.91
C THR A 211 -21.10 8.22 43.65
N GLU A 212 -22.33 7.79 43.41
CA GLU A 212 -23.30 8.33 42.46
C GLU A 212 -23.72 9.76 42.82
N PRO A 213 -23.79 10.70 41.85
CA PRO A 213 -24.72 11.80 41.93
C PRO A 213 -25.66 11.84 40.71
N GLN A 214 -26.91 11.52 41.01
CA GLN A 214 -28.15 12.19 40.57
C GLN A 214 -28.05 13.21 39.41
N LYS A 215 -28.64 12.80 38.27
CA LYS A 215 -29.81 13.42 37.63
C LYS A 215 -29.82 14.95 37.44
N SER A 216 -29.54 15.39 36.22
CA SER A 216 -30.31 16.48 35.57
C SER A 216 -30.20 16.40 34.04
N ALA A 217 -31.33 16.62 33.38
CA ALA A 217 -31.50 16.73 31.92
C ALA A 217 -32.01 18.16 31.61
N PRO A 218 -32.34 18.49 30.35
CA PRO A 218 -31.45 18.79 29.24
C PRO A 218 -31.55 20.28 28.85
N GLN A 219 -30.50 20.86 28.24
CA GLN A 219 -30.64 22.14 27.53
C GLN A 219 -30.33 21.98 26.05
N SER A 220 -31.34 22.36 25.27
CA SER A 220 -31.37 22.59 23.84
C SER A 220 -30.42 23.73 23.46
N THR A 221 -29.52 23.50 22.50
CA THR A 221 -28.91 24.58 21.72
C THR A 221 -28.77 24.18 20.25
N VAL A 222 -29.72 24.69 19.47
CA VAL A 222 -29.56 25.48 18.24
C VAL A 222 -28.55 24.99 17.18
N SER A 223 -29.16 24.57 16.07
CA SER A 223 -28.66 24.45 14.70
C SER A 223 -27.80 25.62 14.23
N THR A 224 -26.66 25.33 13.59
CA THR A 224 -25.99 26.29 12.70
C THR A 224 -25.53 25.56 11.45
N ASN A 225 -26.27 25.77 10.36
CA ASN A 225 -25.92 25.34 9.02
C ASN A 225 -24.85 26.28 8.46
N ASN A 226 -23.65 25.76 8.15
CA ASN A 226 -22.67 26.46 7.32
C ASN A 226 -22.67 25.82 5.92
N PRO A 227 -22.92 26.58 4.83
CA PRO A 227 -22.72 26.09 3.48
C PRO A 227 -21.22 26.02 3.17
N ILE A 228 -20.75 24.82 2.84
CA ILE A 228 -19.42 24.57 2.30
C ILE A 228 -19.41 25.05 0.85
N THR A 229 -18.71 26.15 0.60
CA THR A 229 -18.38 26.62 -0.75
C THR A 229 -17.37 25.66 -1.38
N ASN A 230 -17.79 24.99 -2.46
CA ASN A 230 -16.93 24.22 -3.35
C ASN A 230 -15.86 25.16 -3.95
N VAL A 231 -14.61 24.98 -3.54
CA VAL A 231 -13.46 25.58 -4.20
C VAL A 231 -13.15 24.72 -5.42
N GLY A 232 -13.36 25.28 -6.60
CA GLY A 232 -12.99 24.67 -7.88
C GLY A 232 -11.48 24.44 -7.91
N ILE A 233 -11.09 23.17 -8.02
CA ILE A 233 -9.73 22.78 -8.33
C ILE A 233 -9.62 22.83 -9.85
N ASP A 234 -9.03 23.91 -10.37
CA ASP A 234 -8.66 24.00 -11.77
C ASP A 234 -7.60 22.94 -12.08
N VAL A 235 -8.03 21.92 -12.82
CA VAL A 235 -7.19 20.85 -13.34
C VAL A 235 -6.30 21.44 -14.43
N ILE A 236 -5.01 21.49 -14.15
CA ILE A 236 -3.93 21.85 -15.08
C ILE A 236 -4.08 20.99 -16.34
N GLY A 237 -4.39 21.65 -17.46
CA GLY A 237 -4.61 21.03 -18.75
C GLY A 237 -3.33 20.34 -19.26
N MET A 238 -3.32 19.01 -19.23
CA MET A 238 -2.37 18.23 -20.03
C MET A 238 -2.83 18.29 -21.49
N THR A 239 -2.10 19.07 -22.29
CA THR A 239 -2.24 19.16 -23.74
C THR A 239 -2.20 17.75 -24.35
N ALA A 240 -3.27 17.41 -25.06
CA ALA A 240 -3.43 16.14 -25.75
C ALA A 240 -2.31 15.94 -26.79
N MET A 241 -1.50 14.90 -26.61
CA MET A 241 -0.68 14.36 -27.71
C MET A 241 -1.64 13.74 -28.73
N LYS A 242 -1.73 14.35 -29.91
CA LYS A 242 -2.47 13.81 -31.05
C LYS A 242 -1.64 12.66 -31.64
N PRO A 243 -2.19 11.43 -31.73
CA PRO A 243 -1.54 10.38 -32.51
C PRO A 243 -1.58 10.75 -33.99
N THR A 244 -0.40 10.89 -34.60
CA THR A 244 -0.23 10.98 -36.06
C THR A 244 -0.65 9.67 -36.69
N HIS A 245 -1.89 9.65 -37.17
CA HIS A 245 -2.48 8.54 -37.90
C HIS A 245 -2.10 8.69 -39.39
N ASP A 246 -0.84 8.37 -39.72
CA ASP A 246 -0.41 8.21 -41.11
C ASP A 246 -0.97 6.88 -41.64
N PHE A 247 -2.21 6.98 -42.11
CA PHE A 247 -2.91 5.92 -42.82
C PHE A 247 -2.34 5.83 -44.24
N LEU A 248 -1.46 4.86 -44.47
CA LEU A 248 -1.05 4.44 -45.80
C LEU A 248 -2.30 4.01 -46.58
N GLN A 249 -2.71 4.82 -47.57
CA GLN A 249 -3.68 4.37 -48.57
C GLN A 249 -3.02 3.32 -49.48
N PRO A 250 -3.68 2.18 -49.74
CA PRO A 250 -3.21 1.24 -50.74
C PRO A 250 -3.45 1.83 -52.13
N SER A 251 -2.39 1.90 -52.95
CA SER A 251 -2.52 2.16 -54.39
C SER A 251 -3.29 1.01 -55.05
N ILE A 252 -4.34 1.36 -55.78
CA ILE A 252 -5.01 0.50 -56.76
C ILE A 252 -4.23 0.57 -58.07
#